data_AF-A0A7V9CXB6-F1
#
_entry.id   AF-A0A7V9CXB6-F1
#
_cell.length_a   1.000
_cell.length_b   1.000
_cell.length_c   1.000
_cell.angle_alpha   90.00
_cell.angle_beta   90.00
_cell.angle_gamma   90.00
#
_symmetry.space_group_name_H-M   'P 1'
#
loop_
_entity.id
_entity.type
_entity.pdbx_description
1 polymer ?
#
loop_
_entity_poly.entity_id
_entity_poly.type
_entity_poly.pdbx_seq_one_letter_code
_entity_poly.pdbx_strand_id
1 'polypeptide(L)'
;ARARAAWGDLGREGRPRLWGQGYFALGEAEAGNEYLRDYYAFTGPFAERIVAANLTSGRAIKDFVRGYAEAGCDELVLFPTSSAVDELDRLQEALA
;
A
#
# COMPACT_ATOMS: atom_id res chain seq x y z
N ALA A 1 -10.86 12.09 6.97
CA ALA A 1 -11.85 13.13 7.39
C ALA A 1 -13.07 13.19 6.47
N ARG A 2 -12.95 13.57 5.18
CA ARG A 2 -14.10 13.81 4.27
C ARG A 2 -15.05 12.62 4.12
N ALA A 3 -14.52 11.40 3.95
CA ALA A 3 -15.36 10.21 3.81
C ALA A 3 -16.24 9.94 5.04
N ARG A 4 -15.75 10.23 6.25
CA ARG A 4 -16.51 10.07 7.50
C ARG A 4 -17.60 11.14 7.63
N ALA A 5 -17.28 12.39 7.28
CA ALA A 5 -18.27 13.47 7.23
C ALA A 5 -19.41 13.13 6.27
N ALA A 6 -19.09 12.79 5.02
CA ALA A 6 -20.09 12.42 4.01
C ALA A 6 -20.97 11.22 4.43
N TRP A 7 -20.43 10.28 5.22
CA TRP A 7 -21.21 9.16 5.77
C TRP A 7 -22.28 9.64 6.75
N GLY A 8 -21.87 10.50 7.70
CA GLY A 8 -22.78 11.09 8.69
C GLY A 8 -23.79 12.05 8.07
N ASP A 9 -23.37 12.88 7.12
CA ASP A 9 -24.23 13.85 6.43
C ASP A 9 -25.38 13.17 5.66
N LEU A 10 -25.16 11.93 5.21
CA LEU A 10 -26.18 11.10 4.56
C LEU A 10 -27.00 10.27 5.56
N GLY A 11 -26.84 10.49 6.87
CA GLY A 11 -27.60 9.81 7.92
C GLY A 11 -27.33 8.31 8.03
N ARG A 12 -26.18 7.82 7.53
CA ARG A 12 -25.86 6.39 7.59
C ARG A 12 -25.43 6.00 9.00
N GLU A 13 -25.91 4.86 9.48
CA GLU A 13 -25.54 4.34 10.79
C GLU A 13 -24.06 3.95 10.88
N GLY A 14 -23.52 4.02 12.09
CA GLY A 14 -22.13 3.66 12.39
C GLY A 14 -21.10 4.57 11.70
N ARG A 15 -20.02 3.96 11.20
CA ARG A 15 -18.92 4.66 10.52
C ARG A 15 -18.42 3.82 9.34
N PRO A 16 -17.91 4.43 8.25
CA PRO A 16 -17.30 3.66 7.18
C PRO A 16 -16.02 2.98 7.70
N ARG A 17 -15.69 1.81 7.13
CA ARG A 17 -14.35 1.23 7.22
C ARG A 17 -13.48 1.86 6.14
N LEU A 18 -12.35 2.43 6.54
CA LEU A 18 -11.40 3.04 5.61
C LEU A 18 -10.32 2.03 5.27
N TRP A 19 -10.18 1.72 3.99
CA TRP A 19 -9.19 0.77 3.50
C TRP A 19 -8.06 1.53 2.78
N GLY A 20 -6.84 1.08 3.01
CA GLY A 20 -5.64 1.54 2.33
C GLY A 20 -4.94 0.39 1.61
N GLN A 21 -4.06 0.72 0.69
CA GLN A 21 -3.25 -0.23 -0.04
C GLN A 21 -1.85 0.31 -0.26
N GLY A 22 -0.86 -0.60 -0.25
CA GLY A 22 0.51 -0.33 -0.67
C GLY A 22 1.09 -1.50 -1.46
N TYR A 23 2.11 -1.22 -2.27
CA TYR A 23 2.91 -2.21 -2.99
C TYR A 23 4.24 -2.42 -2.30
N PHE A 24 4.79 -3.64 -2.37
CA PHE A 24 6.11 -3.92 -1.85
C PHE A 24 6.91 -4.93 -2.70
N ALA A 25 8.24 -4.88 -2.56
CA ALA A 25 9.17 -5.91 -2.98
C ALA A 25 10.43 -5.85 -2.09
N LEU A 26 10.57 -6.82 -1.18
CA LEU A 26 11.67 -6.87 -0.20
C LEU A 26 12.85 -7.72 -0.69
N GLY A 27 12.61 -8.68 -1.59
CA GLY A 27 13.65 -9.53 -2.18
C GLY A 27 14.20 -9.00 -3.50
N GLU A 28 13.32 -8.48 -4.37
CA GLU A 28 13.64 -8.11 -5.75
C GLU A 28 13.05 -6.73 -6.10
N ALA A 29 13.58 -5.67 -5.48
CA ALA A 29 13.04 -4.31 -5.59
C ALA A 29 12.98 -3.79 -7.03
N GLU A 30 14.05 -4.00 -7.81
CA GLU A 30 14.15 -3.58 -9.20
C GLU A 30 13.13 -4.30 -10.09
N ALA A 31 12.98 -5.63 -9.93
CA ALA A 31 11.98 -6.39 -10.67
C ALA A 31 10.55 -5.95 -10.32
N GLY A 32 10.28 -5.67 -9.03
CA GLY A 32 9.01 -5.11 -8.59
C GLY A 32 8.72 -3.72 -9.19
N ASN A 33 9.74 -2.88 -9.32
CA ASN A 33 9.65 -1.58 -9.96
C ASN A 33 9.38 -1.68 -11.47
N GLU A 34 10.02 -2.62 -12.16
CA GLU A 34 9.74 -2.91 -13.56
C GLU A 34 8.31 -3.40 -13.76
N TYR A 35 7.84 -4.31 -12.89
CA TYR A 35 6.45 -4.76 -12.91
C TYR A 35 5.47 -3.60 -12.75
N LEU A 36 5.67 -2.73 -11.75
CA LEU A 36 4.78 -1.57 -11.56
C LEU A 36 4.81 -0.61 -12.74
N ARG A 37 5.98 -0.40 -13.36
CA ARG A 37 6.13 0.46 -14.53
C ARG A 37 5.36 -0.09 -15.73
N ASP A 38 5.46 -1.39 -15.98
CA ASP A 38 4.71 -2.07 -17.04
C ASP A 38 3.20 -2.06 -16.75
N TYR A 39 2.80 -2.51 -15.56
CA TYR A 39 1.39 -2.60 -15.15
C TYR A 39 0.68 -1.24 -15.21
N TYR A 40 1.36 -0.15 -14.84
CA TYR A 40 0.81 1.21 -14.85
C TYR A 40 1.21 2.04 -16.08
N ALA A 41 1.78 1.45 -17.13
CA ALA A 41 2.23 2.17 -18.33
C ALA A 41 1.11 3.04 -18.96
N PHE A 42 -0.15 2.60 -18.84
CA PHE A 42 -1.32 3.33 -19.32
C PHE A 42 -1.54 4.71 -18.65
N THR A 43 -0.90 4.97 -17.51
CA THR A 43 -0.98 6.24 -16.78
C THR A 43 0.05 7.28 -17.24
N GLY A 44 0.92 6.93 -18.19
CA GLY A 44 1.97 7.80 -18.69
C GLY A 44 2.98 8.17 -17.60
N PRO A 45 3.40 9.44 -17.48
CA PRO A 45 4.39 9.87 -16.48
C PRO A 45 4.00 9.60 -15.02
N PHE A 46 2.72 9.34 -14.73
CA PHE A 46 2.28 9.02 -13.38
C PHE A 46 2.77 7.64 -12.91
N ALA A 47 3.10 6.73 -13.82
CA ALA A 47 3.63 5.41 -13.49
C ALA A 47 4.88 5.50 -12.58
N GLU A 48 5.77 6.45 -12.86
CA GLU A 48 6.99 6.65 -12.05
C GLU A 48 6.67 7.08 -10.61
N ARG A 49 5.54 7.76 -10.37
CA ARG A 49 5.11 8.07 -8.99
C ARG A 49 4.65 6.83 -8.25
N ILE A 50 4.06 5.86 -8.95
CA ILE A 50 3.64 4.58 -8.38
C ILE A 50 4.86 3.72 -8.09
N VAL A 51 5.79 3.64 -9.04
CA VAL A 51 7.08 2.94 -8.85
C VAL A 51 7.85 3.52 -7.65
N ALA A 52 7.93 4.84 -7.53
CA ALA A 52 8.60 5.49 -6.40
C ALA A 52 7.92 5.23 -5.04
N ALA A 53 6.65 4.80 -5.03
CA ALA A 53 5.91 4.45 -3.82
C ALA A 53 6.05 2.96 -3.44
N ASN A 54 6.76 2.16 -4.24
CA ASN A 54 7.02 0.76 -3.93
C ASN A 54 7.85 0.63 -2.65
N LEU A 55 7.39 -0.18 -1.70
CA LEU A 55 8.04 -0.34 -0.40
C LEU A 55 9.13 -1.42 -0.51
N THR A 56 10.39 -1.02 -0.40
CA THR A 56 11.54 -1.89 -0.69
C THR A 56 12.40 -2.23 0.54
N SER A 57 11.93 -1.88 1.74
CA SER A 57 12.62 -2.24 2.98
C SER A 57 11.64 -2.43 4.13
N GLY A 58 12.03 -3.22 5.13
CA GLY A 58 11.21 -3.42 6.32
C GLY A 58 10.92 -2.11 7.08
N ARG A 59 11.88 -1.17 7.08
CA ARG A 59 11.64 0.17 7.64
C ARG A 59 10.53 0.92 6.88
N ALA A 60 10.58 0.91 5.55
CA ALA A 60 9.54 1.56 4.73
C ALA A 60 8.17 0.94 4.98
N ILE A 61 8.08 -0.39 5.14
CA ILE A 61 6.84 -1.09 5.54
C ILE A 61 6.33 -0.58 6.89
N LYS A 62 7.17 -0.58 7.93
CA LYS A 62 6.77 -0.13 9.28
C LYS A 62 6.33 1.33 9.30
N ASP A 63 7.07 2.20 8.61
CA ASP A 63 6.75 3.62 8.51
C ASP A 63 5.42 3.83 7.76
N PHE A 64 5.16 3.07 6.70
CA PHE A 64 3.91 3.12 5.93
C PHE A 64 2.71 2.65 6.75
N VAL A 65 2.82 1.50 7.44
CA VAL A 65 1.77 0.97 8.32
C VAL A 65 1.42 1.98 9.41
N ARG A 66 2.42 2.55 10.08
CA ARG A 66 2.21 3.57 11.12
C ARG A 66 1.50 4.80 10.55
N GLY A 67 1.94 5.31 9.40
CA GLY A 67 1.33 6.48 8.77
C GLY A 67 -0.15 6.28 8.43
N TYR A 68 -0.52 5.09 7.93
CA TYR A 68 -1.94 4.77 7.64
C TYR A 68 -2.77 4.62 8.93
N ALA A 69 -2.22 4.00 9.97
CA ALA A 69 -2.88 3.91 11.26
C ALA A 69 -3.14 5.30 11.86
N GLU A 70 -2.14 6.19 11.84
CA GLU A 70 -2.26 7.59 12.29
C GLU A 70 -3.29 8.38 11.46
N ALA A 71 -3.42 8.09 10.17
CA ALA A 71 -4.44 8.67 9.30
C ALA A 71 -5.86 8.15 9.57
N GLY A 72 -6.02 7.16 10.45
CA GLY A 72 -7.30 6.55 10.80
C GLY A 72 -7.80 5.53 9.78
N CYS A 73 -6.87 4.87 9.08
CA CYS A 73 -7.14 3.70 8.25
C CYS A 73 -7.52 2.52 9.15
N ASP A 74 -8.56 1.79 8.77
CA ASP A 74 -9.04 0.62 9.51
C ASP A 74 -8.39 -0.67 9.00
N GLU A 75 -8.14 -0.77 7.70
CA GLU A 75 -7.58 -1.97 7.05
C GLU A 75 -6.52 -1.57 6.03
N LEU A 76 -5.37 -2.23 6.04
CA LEU A 76 -4.30 -2.00 5.09
C LEU A 76 -3.93 -3.29 4.37
N VAL A 77 -3.96 -3.24 3.04
CA VAL A 77 -3.54 -4.37 2.19
C VAL A 77 -2.17 -4.09 1.59
N LEU A 78 -1.22 -4.99 1.81
CA LEU A 78 0.11 -4.93 1.21
C LEU A 78 0.20 -5.97 0.11
N PHE A 79 0.38 -5.52 -1.14
CA PHE A 79 0.48 -6.39 -2.31
C PHE A 79 1.94 -6.57 -2.75
N PRO A 80 2.43 -7.81 -2.87
CA PRO A 80 3.74 -8.04 -3.44
C PRO A 80 3.73 -7.66 -4.92
N THR A 81 4.85 -7.13 -5.38
CA THR A 81 5.11 -6.79 -6.80
C THR A 81 5.93 -7.87 -7.51
N SER A 82 6.16 -8.99 -6.83
CA SER A 82 6.75 -10.21 -7.39
C SER A 82 5.81 -11.39 -7.18
N SER A 83 6.05 -12.48 -7.93
CA SER A 83 5.34 -13.76 -7.74
C SER A 83 6.03 -14.69 -6.74
N ALA A 84 7.11 -14.23 -6.10
CA ALA A 84 7.91 -15.04 -5.20
C ALA A 84 7.19 -15.16 -3.84
N VAL A 85 6.89 -16.39 -3.41
CA VAL A 85 6.11 -16.65 -2.19
C VAL A 85 6.86 -16.23 -0.93
N ASP A 86 8.21 -16.22 -0.97
CA ASP A 86 9.06 -15.79 0.13
C ASP A 86 8.94 -14.28 0.44
N GLU A 87 8.35 -13.48 -0.45
CA GLU A 87 7.96 -12.10 -0.13
C GLU A 87 6.99 -12.04 1.06
N LEU A 88 6.13 -13.04 1.24
CA LEU A 88 5.20 -13.09 2.37
C LEU A 88 5.95 -13.34 3.69
N ASP A 89 6.96 -14.22 3.67
CA ASP A 89 7.81 -14.49 4.84
C ASP A 89 8.64 -13.26 5.19
N ARG A 90 9.22 -12.59 4.19
CA ARG A 90 9.97 -11.33 4.37
C ARG A 90 9.07 -10.22 4.92
N LEU A 91 7.82 -10.15 4.46
CA LEU A 91 6.85 -9.19 4.99
C LEU A 91 6.53 -9.50 6.46
N GLN A 92 6.34 -10.77 6.80
CA GLN A 92 6.11 -11.18 8.18
C GLN A 92 7.30 -10.80 9.08
N GLU A 93 8.54 -11.07 8.64
CA GLU A 93 9.76 -10.67 9.35
C GLU A 93 9.87 -9.15 9.49
N ALA A 94 9.53 -8.42 8.42
CA ALA A 94 9.52 -6.96 8.43
C ALA A 94 8.45 -6.36 9.36
N LEU A 95 7.42 -7.10 9.74
CA LEU A 95 6.35 -6.63 10.64
C LEU A 95 6.55 -7.06 12.10
N ALA A 96 7.41 -8.06 12.35
CA ALA A 96 7.82 -8.46 13.69
C ALA A 96 8.60 -7.33 14.42
#